data_AF-A0A195FNC2-F1
#
_entry.id   AF-A0A195FNC2-F1
#
_cell.length_a   1.000
_cell.length_b   1.000
_cell.length_c   1.000
_cell.angle_alpha   90.00
_cell.angle_beta   90.00
_cell.angle_gamma   90.00
#
_symmetry.space_group_name_H-M   'P 1'
#
loop_
_entity.id
_entity.type
_entity.pdbx_description
1 polymer ?
#
loop_
_entity_poly.entity_id
_entity_poly.type
_entity_poly.pdbx_seq_one_letter_code
_entity_poly.pdbx_strand_id
1 'polypeptide(L)'
;MEEVYLVVLLTICTYVLAIEGPHCFHFTWPGPSHAEVNKLDCEEHNENNPFTPCIEPLFFYDKKPNVTKLWDDIKDKNNNTKYIQRMQPGYVCVSYTFMYNGAGKYTS
;
A
#
# COMPACT_ATOMS: atom_id res chain seq x y z
N MET A 1 -22.47 -39.51 13.40
CA MET A 1 -22.38 -38.14 13.94
C MET A 1 -20.99 -37.53 13.71
N GLU A 2 -19.93 -38.33 13.77
CA GLU A 2 -18.54 -37.90 13.56
C GLU A 2 -18.27 -37.38 12.13
N GLU A 3 -18.79 -38.06 11.11
CA GLU A 3 -18.66 -37.62 9.70
C GLU A 3 -19.37 -36.29 9.41
N VAL A 4 -20.53 -36.05 10.05
CA VAL A 4 -21.27 -34.79 9.90
C VAL A 4 -20.49 -33.64 10.51
N TYR A 5 -19.83 -33.87 11.64
CA TYR A 5 -19.00 -32.87 12.31
C TYR A 5 -17.77 -32.50 11.47
N LEU A 6 -17.13 -33.48 10.84
CA LEU A 6 -16.02 -33.27 9.90
C LEU A 6 -16.44 -32.43 8.70
N VAL A 7 -17.60 -32.71 8.09
CA VAL A 7 -18.09 -31.94 6.94
C VAL A 7 -18.42 -30.49 7.33
N VAL A 8 -19.03 -30.28 8.50
CA VAL A 8 -19.30 -28.93 9.02
C VAL A 8 -18.01 -28.17 9.33
N LEU A 9 -17.02 -28.84 9.92
CA LEU A 9 -15.75 -28.22 10.25
C LEU A 9 -14.94 -27.87 8.99
N LEU A 10 -14.95 -28.74 7.97
CA LEU A 10 -14.32 -28.49 6.68
C LEU A 10 -14.99 -27.36 5.90
N THR A 11 -16.33 -27.25 5.96
CA THR A 11 -17.05 -26.14 5.33
C THR A 11 -16.79 -24.82 6.03
N ILE A 12 -16.73 -24.78 7.37
CA ILE A 12 -16.34 -23.56 8.11
C ILE A 12 -14.88 -23.20 7.83
N CYS A 13 -13.96 -24.16 7.86
CA CYS A 13 -12.55 -23.91 7.57
C CYS A 13 -12.36 -23.37 6.15
N THR A 14 -13.01 -23.94 5.14
CA THR A 14 -12.92 -23.41 3.78
C THR A 14 -13.56 -22.04 3.66
N TYR A 15 -14.70 -21.79 4.29
CA TYR A 15 -15.34 -20.48 4.26
C TYR A 15 -14.53 -19.39 4.97
N VAL A 16 -13.87 -19.71 6.08
CA VAL A 16 -13.04 -18.76 6.85
C VAL A 16 -11.67 -18.56 6.19
N LEU A 17 -11.06 -19.61 5.64
CA LEU A 17 -9.76 -19.54 4.96
C LEU A 17 -9.85 -18.95 3.55
N ALA A 18 -11.01 -19.04 2.87
CA ALA A 18 -11.18 -18.51 1.52
C ALA A 18 -11.40 -16.99 1.45
N ILE A 19 -11.50 -16.28 2.58
CA ILE A 19 -11.68 -14.82 2.58
C ILE A 19 -10.32 -14.10 2.52
N GLU A 20 -9.55 -14.35 1.47
CA GLU A 20 -8.54 -13.40 1.02
C GLU A 20 -9.29 -12.24 0.35
N GLY A 21 -9.54 -11.19 1.12
CA GLY A 21 -10.25 -10.00 0.64
C GLY A 21 -9.43 -9.23 -0.41
N PRO A 22 -10.05 -8.25 -1.09
CA PRO A 22 -9.31 -7.34 -1.97
C PRO A 22 -8.20 -6.62 -1.21
N HIS A 23 -7.08 -6.37 -1.90
CA HIS A 23 -5.93 -5.66 -1.36
C HIS A 23 -5.68 -4.38 -2.17
N CYS A 24 -5.13 -3.37 -1.51
CA CYS A 24 -4.65 -2.15 -2.14
C CYS A 24 -3.13 -2.07 -1.99
N PHE A 25 -2.47 -1.42 -2.95
CA PHE A 25 -1.15 -0.88 -2.70
C PHE A 25 -1.25 0.25 -1.67
N HIS A 26 -0.33 0.25 -0.71
CA HIS A 26 -0.27 1.22 0.37
C HIS A 26 1.18 1.64 0.58
N PHE A 27 1.61 2.66 -0.17
CA PHE A 27 2.96 3.20 -0.15
C PHE A 27 3.03 4.54 -0.88
N THR A 28 4.11 5.28 -0.68
CA THR A 28 4.42 6.49 -1.45
C THR A 28 5.70 6.30 -2.23
N TRP A 29 5.68 6.61 -3.53
CA TRP A 29 6.89 6.71 -4.35
C TRP A 29 7.28 8.20 -4.47
N PRO A 30 8.35 8.65 -3.81
CA PRO A 30 8.70 10.07 -3.77
C PRO A 30 9.34 10.59 -5.07
N GLY A 31 9.57 9.70 -6.04
CA GLY A 31 10.19 10.06 -7.31
C GLY A 31 11.72 9.86 -7.31
N PRO A 32 12.34 10.06 -8.49
CA PRO A 32 13.76 9.74 -8.71
C PRO A 32 14.71 10.59 -7.87
N SER A 33 14.38 11.88 -7.66
CA SER A 33 15.22 12.82 -6.91
C SER A 33 15.43 12.46 -5.45
N HIS A 34 14.61 11.56 -4.92
CA HIS A 34 14.65 11.11 -3.53
C HIS A 34 15.17 9.67 -3.39
N ALA A 35 15.51 8.99 -4.48
CA ALA A 35 15.92 7.59 -4.44
C ALA A 35 17.28 7.36 -3.74
N GLU A 36 18.17 8.36 -3.78
CA GLU A 36 19.49 8.32 -3.10
C GLU A 36 19.44 8.86 -1.66
N VAL A 37 18.34 9.51 -1.29
CA VAL A 37 18.23 10.30 -0.06
C VAL A 37 17.04 9.81 0.74
N ASN A 38 17.27 8.83 1.63
CA ASN A 38 16.31 8.36 2.65
C ASN A 38 15.99 9.45 3.72
N LYS A 39 15.91 10.72 3.33
CA LYS A 39 15.61 11.86 4.22
C LYS A 39 14.17 12.34 4.10
N LEU A 40 13.36 11.77 3.21
CA LEU A 40 11.95 12.11 3.19
C LEU A 40 11.27 11.44 4.40
N ASP A 41 10.71 12.26 5.27
CA ASP A 41 9.90 11.84 6.40
C ASP A 41 8.44 12.21 6.10
N CYS A 42 7.55 11.22 6.11
CA CYS A 42 6.13 11.48 5.85
C CYS A 42 5.46 12.29 6.96
N GLU A 43 5.95 12.23 8.20
CA GLU A 43 5.40 13.02 9.31
C GLU A 43 5.62 14.51 9.05
N GLU A 44 6.88 14.91 8.87
CA GLU A 44 7.24 16.30 8.53
C GLU A 44 6.60 16.75 7.20
N HIS A 45 6.51 15.86 6.20
CA HIS A 45 5.88 16.20 4.92
C HIS A 45 4.39 16.54 5.10
N ASN A 46 3.65 15.72 5.83
CA ASN A 46 2.21 15.89 6.01
C ASN A 46 1.89 17.12 6.87
N GLU A 47 2.73 17.45 7.86
CA GLU A 47 2.61 18.68 8.64
C GLU A 47 2.76 19.94 7.76
N ASN A 48 3.77 19.94 6.88
CA ASN A 48 4.07 21.09 6.03
C ASN A 48 3.20 21.16 4.76
N ASN A 49 2.68 20.02 4.28
CA ASN A 49 1.92 19.90 3.03
C ASN A 49 0.65 19.08 3.23
N PRO A 50 -0.35 19.57 3.99
CA PRO A 50 -1.53 18.78 4.37
C PRO A 50 -2.40 18.34 3.17
N PHE A 51 -2.23 18.95 2.01
CA PHE A 51 -2.97 18.62 0.78
C PHE A 51 -2.31 17.52 -0.05
N THR A 52 -1.09 17.12 0.30
CA THR A 52 -0.32 16.09 -0.41
C THR A 52 -0.01 14.96 0.56
N PRO A 53 -0.80 13.87 0.56
CA PRO A 53 -0.62 12.82 1.54
C PRO A 53 0.64 12.01 1.22
N CYS A 54 1.55 11.93 2.18
CA CYS A 54 2.65 10.99 2.26
C CYS A 54 2.26 9.85 3.20
N ILE A 55 2.38 8.62 2.71
CA ILE A 55 1.99 7.39 3.38
C ILE A 55 3.20 6.47 3.47
N GLU A 56 3.53 6.04 4.68
CA GLU A 56 4.53 5.02 4.95
C GLU A 56 4.00 3.62 4.56
N PRO A 57 4.85 2.76 4.00
CA PRO A 57 6.27 2.98 3.78
C PRO A 57 6.60 3.70 2.48
N LEU A 58 7.73 4.40 2.47
CA LEU A 58 8.29 4.98 1.25
C LEU A 58 8.92 3.90 0.36
N PHE A 59 8.59 3.94 -0.94
CA PHE A 59 9.18 3.10 -1.97
C PHE A 59 10.28 3.89 -2.68
N PHE A 60 11.52 3.79 -2.22
CA PHE A 60 12.66 4.49 -2.81
C PHE A 60 13.16 3.75 -4.05
N TYR A 61 12.92 4.32 -5.23
CA TYR A 61 13.41 3.78 -6.50
C TYR A 61 13.50 4.87 -7.57
N ASP A 62 14.52 4.79 -8.42
CA ASP A 62 14.79 5.82 -9.45
C ASP A 62 13.68 5.91 -10.51
N LYS A 63 12.92 4.83 -10.68
CA LYS A 63 11.86 4.72 -11.69
C LYS A 63 10.52 4.54 -11.03
N LYS A 64 9.47 5.02 -11.71
CA LYS A 64 8.09 4.76 -11.28
C LYS A 64 7.89 3.26 -11.10
N PRO A 65 7.36 2.80 -9.95
CA PRO A 65 7.17 1.37 -9.73
C PRO A 65 6.20 0.79 -10.76
N ASN A 66 6.61 -0.33 -11.36
CA ASN A 66 5.71 -1.14 -12.16
C ASN A 66 4.86 -1.97 -11.20
N VAL A 67 3.62 -1.52 -10.97
CA VAL A 67 2.69 -2.15 -10.02
C VAL A 67 2.31 -3.58 -10.38
N THR A 68 2.29 -3.93 -11.67
CA THR A 68 2.03 -5.31 -12.12
C THR A 68 3.17 -6.22 -11.68
N LYS A 69 4.41 -5.82 -11.98
CA LYS A 69 5.60 -6.57 -11.55
C LYS A 69 5.70 -6.64 -10.03
N LEU A 70 5.39 -5.55 -9.33
CA LEU A 70 5.38 -5.49 -7.88
C LEU A 70 4.37 -6.48 -7.29
N TRP A 71 3.19 -6.59 -7.89
CA TRP A 71 2.17 -7.56 -7.50
C TRP A 71 2.64 -9.01 -7.68
N ASP A 72 3.22 -9.31 -8.85
CA ASP A 72 3.74 -10.65 -9.15
C ASP A 72 4.88 -11.02 -8.19
N ASP A 73 5.81 -10.09 -7.94
CA ASP A 73 6.90 -10.27 -6.97
C ASP A 73 6.37 -10.54 -5.55
N ILE A 74 5.28 -9.89 -5.13
CA ILE A 74 4.66 -10.11 -3.81
C ILE A 74 4.05 -11.51 -3.73
N LYS A 75 3.33 -11.95 -4.76
CA LYS A 75 2.73 -13.28 -4.84
C LYS A 75 3.78 -14.38 -4.84
N ASP A 76 4.84 -14.22 -5.62
CA ASP A 76 5.84 -15.26 -5.85
C ASP A 76 6.83 -15.39 -4.68
N LYS A 77 7.17 -14.27 -4.02
CA LYS A 77 8.23 -14.25 -2.99
C LYS A 77 7.71 -14.27 -1.55
N ASN A 78 6.40 -14.24 -1.34
CA ASN A 78 5.71 -14.36 -0.03
C ASN A 78 6.21 -13.45 1.11
N ASN A 79 7.01 -12.41 0.81
CA ASN A 79 7.80 -11.71 1.82
C ASN A 79 7.71 -10.18 1.79
N ASN A 80 6.96 -9.59 0.84
CA ASN A 80 6.90 -8.13 0.75
C ASN A 80 5.48 -7.57 0.81
N THR A 81 4.69 -8.05 1.79
CA THR A 81 3.38 -7.48 2.14
C THR A 81 3.47 -6.03 2.64
N LYS A 82 4.69 -5.53 2.89
CA LYS A 82 4.96 -4.17 3.37
C LYS A 82 4.30 -3.05 2.53
N TYR A 83 4.13 -3.25 1.23
CA TYR A 83 3.56 -2.25 0.31
C TYR A 83 2.10 -2.52 -0.06
N ILE A 84 1.47 -3.51 0.57
CA ILE A 84 0.07 -3.85 0.33
C ILE A 84 -0.70 -3.93 1.65
N GLN A 85 -1.96 -3.54 1.60
CA GLN A 85 -2.85 -3.59 2.75
C GLN A 85 -4.17 -4.23 2.32
N ARG A 86 -4.75 -5.06 3.21
CA ARG A 86 -6.10 -5.58 3.01
C ARG A 86 -7.10 -4.43 3.01
N MET A 87 -7.96 -4.38 1.99
CA MET A 87 -8.98 -3.35 1.88
C MET A 87 -10.07 -3.56 2.94
N GLN A 88 -10.40 -2.50 3.67
CA GLN A 88 -11.46 -2.51 4.67
C GLN A 88 -12.85 -2.40 3.99
N PRO A 89 -13.91 -2.98 4.59
CA PRO A 89 -15.26 -2.82 4.07
C PRO A 89 -15.65 -1.35 3.96
N GLY A 90 -16.16 -0.94 2.79
CA GLY A 90 -16.57 0.45 2.53
C GLY A 90 -15.45 1.39 2.04
N TYR A 91 -14.22 0.91 1.92
CA TYR A 91 -13.08 1.68 1.41
C TYR A 91 -12.80 1.35 -0.06
N VAL A 92 -12.09 2.25 -0.75
CA VAL A 92 -11.65 2.08 -2.13
C VAL A 92 -10.14 2.34 -2.24
N CYS A 93 -9.46 1.68 -3.17
CA CYS A 93 -8.06 2.00 -3.47
C CYS A 93 -8.00 3.30 -4.29
N VAL A 94 -7.18 4.26 -3.87
CA VAL A 94 -6.98 5.53 -4.58
C VAL A 94 -5.52 5.64 -4.98
N SER A 95 -5.28 6.07 -6.22
CA SER A 95 -3.94 6.43 -6.69
C SER A 95 -3.95 7.90 -7.10
N TYR A 96 -2.94 8.63 -6.67
CA TYR A 96 -2.75 10.04 -7.00
C TYR A 96 -1.30 10.30 -7.33
N THR A 97 -1.06 11.38 -8.07
CA THR A 97 0.27 11.88 -8.41
C THR A 97 0.22 13.39 -8.28
N PHE A 98 1.21 13.96 -7.62
CA PHE A 98 1.32 15.39 -7.39
C PHE A 98 2.65 15.90 -7.95
N MET A 99 2.65 17.17 -8.36
CA MET A 99 3.86 17.88 -8.75
C MET A 99 4.04 19.05 -7.79
N TYR A 100 5.14 19.07 -7.06
CA TYR A 100 5.47 20.20 -6.21
C TYR A 100 6.07 21.31 -7.06
N ASN A 101 5.26 22.31 -7.41
CA ASN A 101 5.70 23.42 -8.26
C ASN A 101 6.26 24.61 -7.45
N GLY A 102 6.42 24.50 -6.12
CA GLY A 102 6.97 25.57 -5.26
C GLY A 102 6.16 26.88 -5.24
N ALA A 103 5.02 26.94 -5.94
CA ALA A 103 4.20 28.14 -6.09
C ALA A 103 3.37 28.51 -4.84
N GLY A 104 3.55 27.78 -3.74
CA GLY A 104 2.86 27.96 -2.47
C GLY A 104 3.72 28.54 -1.35
N LYS A 105 4.81 29.26 -1.64
CA LYS A 105 5.41 30.15 -0.62
C LYS A 105 4.45 31.32 -0.38
N TYR A 106 3.51 31.13 0.53
CA TYR A 106 2.80 32.26 1.13
C TYR A 106 3.85 33.14 1.79
N THR A 107 4.00 34.35 1.25
CA THR A 107 4.66 35.46 1.90
C THR A 107 3.93 35.73 3.21
N SER A 108 4.58 35.39 4.33
CA SER A 108 4.30 36.00 5.63
C SER A 108 5.14 37.27 5.78
#